data_AF-A0A925RQ24-F1
#
_entry.id   AF-A0A925RQ24-F1
#
_cell.length_a   1.000
_cell.length_b   1.000
_cell.length_c   1.000
_cell.angle_alpha   90.00
_cell.angle_beta   90.00
_cell.angle_gamma   90.00
#
_symmetry.space_group_name_H-M   'P 1'
#
loop_
_entity.id
_entity.type
_entity.pdbx_description
1 polymer ?
#
loop_
_entity_poly.entity_id
_entity_poly.type
_entity_poly.pdbx_seq_one_letter_code
_entity_poly.pdbx_strand_id
1 'polypeptide(L)'
;MNALEREPDSDEARWLAAAAEDRKLKHEGKPQKHGTQFALVGGRRVLWNIDPAITDAERERWSVPSLAEAIAGDAETPGMTPTGDPAF
;
A
#
# COMPACT_ATOMS: atom_id res chain seq x y z
N MET A 1 -7.21 -19.87 22.52
CA MET A 1 -6.53 -19.73 21.21
C MET A 1 -7.58 -20.06 20.16
N ASN A 2 -8.16 -19.06 19.51
CA ASN A 2 -9.10 -19.32 18.41
C ASN A 2 -8.30 -19.36 17.11
N ALA A 3 -8.38 -20.53 16.46
CA ALA A 3 -7.83 -20.78 15.15
C ALA A 3 -8.45 -19.78 14.16
N LEU A 4 -7.57 -19.09 13.45
CA LEU A 4 -7.88 -18.21 12.34
C LEU A 4 -8.56 -19.03 11.24
N GLU A 5 -9.89 -19.11 11.26
CA GLU A 5 -10.65 -19.36 10.04
C GLU A 5 -10.50 -18.12 9.16
N ARG A 6 -9.32 -18.01 8.54
CA ARG A 6 -8.97 -16.94 7.62
C ARG A 6 -9.88 -17.11 6.41
N GLU A 7 -10.86 -16.24 6.29
CA GLU A 7 -11.64 -16.08 5.08
C GLU A 7 -10.65 -15.91 3.91
N PRO A 8 -10.71 -16.76 2.87
CA PRO A 8 -9.68 -16.82 1.84
C PRO A 8 -9.67 -15.59 0.92
N ASP A 9 -10.58 -14.63 1.12
CA ASP A 9 -10.90 -13.58 0.16
C ASP A 9 -11.12 -12.18 0.77
N SER A 10 -10.38 -11.86 1.83
CA SER A 10 -10.40 -10.48 2.36
C SER A 10 -9.56 -9.57 1.47
N ASP A 11 -10.20 -8.58 0.83
CA ASP A 11 -9.53 -7.51 0.06
C ASP A 11 -8.38 -6.87 0.84
N GLU A 12 -8.55 -6.73 2.16
CA GLU A 12 -7.53 -6.24 3.08
C GLU A 12 -6.27 -7.13 3.09
N ALA A 13 -6.42 -8.46 3.01
CA ALA A 13 -5.28 -9.38 2.99
C ALA A 13 -4.50 -9.28 1.67
N ARG A 14 -5.18 -9.03 0.54
CA ARG A 14 -4.54 -8.81 -0.77
C ARG A 14 -3.79 -7.48 -0.77
N TRP A 15 -4.41 -6.42 -0.25
CA TRP A 15 -3.77 -5.12 -0.10
C TRP A 15 -2.55 -5.21 0.83
N LEU A 16 -2.66 -5.90 1.96
CA LEU A 16 -1.57 -6.06 2.91
C LEU A 16 -0.40 -6.85 2.32
N ALA A 17 -0.70 -7.89 1.52
CA ALA A 17 0.32 -8.65 0.80
C ALA A 17 1.06 -7.76 -0.23
N ALA A 18 0.33 -6.98 -1.02
CA ALA A 18 0.90 -6.04 -1.98
C ALA A 18 1.77 -4.97 -1.28
N ALA A 19 1.29 -4.41 -0.17
CA ALA A 19 2.03 -3.43 0.61
C ALA A 19 3.29 -4.00 1.28
N ALA A 20 3.24 -5.26 1.72
CA ALA A 20 4.41 -5.95 2.26
C ALA A 20 5.47 -6.23 1.18
N GLU A 21 5.05 -6.65 -0.02
CA GLU A 21 5.95 -6.85 -1.16
C GLU A 21 6.63 -5.54 -1.56
N ASP A 22 5.86 -4.46 -1.71
CA ASP A 22 6.41 -3.14 -2.03
C ASP A 22 7.35 -2.60 -0.95
N ARG A 23 7.05 -2.83 0.34
CA ARG A 23 7.96 -2.46 1.44
C ARG A 23 9.28 -3.22 1.36
N LYS A 24 9.24 -4.51 1.03
CA LYS A 24 10.44 -5.33 0.80
C LYS A 24 11.24 -4.82 -0.40
N LEU A 25 10.59 -4.55 -1.54
CA LEU A 25 11.22 -4.02 -2.75
C LEU A 25 11.89 -2.65 -2.49
N LYS A 26 11.21 -1.77 -1.75
CA LYS A 26 11.78 -0.49 -1.31
C LYS A 26 13.04 -0.69 -0.46
N HIS A 27 13.04 -1.63 0.48
CA HIS A 27 14.21 -1.92 1.31
C HIS A 27 15.37 -2.50 0.49
N GLU A 28 15.07 -3.29 -0.55
CA GLU A 28 16.04 -3.81 -1.52
C GLU A 28 16.51 -2.77 -2.55
N GLY A 29 15.97 -1.54 -2.53
CA GLY A 29 16.27 -0.50 -3.52
C GLY A 29 15.71 -0.76 -4.92
N LYS A 30 14.73 -1.67 -5.04
CA LYS A 30 14.05 -2.01 -6.30
C LYS A 30 12.80 -1.16 -6.53
N PRO A 31 12.36 -1.01 -7.79
CA PRO A 31 11.06 -0.43 -8.08
C PRO A 31 9.96 -1.27 -7.41
N GLN A 32 8.93 -0.59 -6.92
CA GLN A 32 7.73 -1.19 -6.37
C GLN A 32 6.88 -1.81 -7.47
N LYS A 33 6.17 -2.88 -7.14
CA LYS A 33 5.30 -3.56 -8.09
C LYS A 33 3.90 -2.97 -8.08
N HIS A 34 3.35 -2.66 -6.90
CA HIS A 34 1.98 -2.21 -6.76
C HIS A 34 1.86 -0.70 -6.52
N GLY A 35 2.96 -0.03 -6.12
CA GLY A 35 3.00 1.40 -5.87
C GLY A 35 2.23 1.81 -4.62
N THR A 36 2.37 1.06 -3.52
CA THR A 36 1.72 1.38 -2.25
C THR A 36 2.57 2.29 -1.35
N GLN A 37 3.89 2.33 -1.55
CA GLN A 37 4.81 3.09 -0.70
C GLN A 37 5.09 4.47 -1.28
N PHE A 38 5.04 5.45 -0.39
CA PHE A 38 5.44 6.83 -0.64
C PHE A 38 6.77 7.13 0.03
N ALA A 39 7.43 8.18 -0.43
CA ALA A 39 8.59 8.79 0.18
C ALA A 39 8.33 10.27 0.46
N LEU A 40 8.95 10.77 1.53
CA LEU A 40 8.90 12.19 1.86
C LEU A 40 10.09 12.87 1.19
N VAL A 41 9.81 13.70 0.18
CA VAL A 41 10.82 14.51 -0.51
C VAL A 41 10.44 15.98 -0.33
N GLY A 42 11.28 16.73 0.38
CA GLY A 42 11.04 18.16 0.64
C GLY A 42 9.74 18.44 1.39
N GLY A 43 9.33 17.55 2.30
CA GLY A 43 8.08 17.67 3.06
C GLY A 43 6.81 17.27 2.30
N ARG A 44 6.94 16.80 1.06
CA ARG A 44 5.82 16.28 0.26
C ARG A 44 5.91 14.77 0.15
N ARG A 45 4.77 14.10 0.26
CA ARG A 45 4.64 12.67 -0.03
C ARG A 45 4.62 12.51 -1.55
N VAL A 46 5.63 11.82 -2.07
CA VAL A 46 5.75 11.46 -3.48
C VAL A 46 5.77 9.95 -3.59
N LEU A 47 5.08 9.42 -4.59
CA LEU A 47 5.08 7.99 -4.87
C LEU A 47 6.53 7.52 -5.09
N TRP A 48 6.97 6.50 -4.36
CA TRP A 48 8.31 5.97 -4.53
C TRP A 48 8.39 5.15 -5.84
N ASN A 49 9.60 5.01 -6.40
CA ASN A 49 9.84 4.40 -7.70
C ASN A 49 8.99 3.15 -7.92
N ILE A 50 8.19 3.14 -8.98
CA ILE A 50 7.24 2.08 -9.33
C ILE A 50 7.63 1.49 -10.68
N ASP A 51 7.41 0.19 -10.86
CA ASP A 51 7.60 -0.47 -12.14
C ASP A 51 6.58 0.10 -13.15
N PRO A 52 7.02 0.70 -14.27
CA PRO A 52 6.12 1.25 -15.28
C PRO A 52 5.27 0.18 -15.99
N ALA A 53 5.59 -1.10 -15.83
CA ALA A 53 4.81 -2.20 -16.39
C ALA A 53 3.51 -2.47 -15.63
N ILE A 54 3.35 -1.97 -14.39
CA ILE A 54 2.12 -2.19 -13.62
C ILE A 54 0.96 -1.37 -14.19
N THR A 55 -0.21 -2.00 -14.30
CA THR A 55 -1.45 -1.36 -14.75
C THR A 55 -2.44 -1.24 -13.60
N ASP A 56 -3.36 -0.28 -13.67
CA ASP A 56 -4.43 -0.13 -12.66
C ASP A 56 -5.31 -1.39 -12.58
N ALA A 57 -5.51 -2.11 -13.69
CA ALA A 57 -6.20 -3.40 -13.70
C ALA A 57 -5.47 -4.47 -12.89
N GLU A 58 -4.13 -4.45 -12.88
CA GLU A 58 -3.35 -5.35 -12.05
C GLU A 58 -3.37 -4.91 -10.59
N ARG A 59 -3.41 -3.60 -10.29
CA ARG A 59 -3.58 -3.06 -8.94
C ARG A 59 -4.93 -3.45 -8.33
N GLU A 60 -6.01 -3.39 -9.11
CA GLU A 60 -7.35 -3.79 -8.69
C GLU A 60 -7.43 -5.27 -8.27
N ARG A 61 -6.71 -6.16 -8.97
CA ARG A 61 -6.62 -7.59 -8.58
C ARG A 61 -6.03 -7.81 -7.19
N TRP A 62 -5.17 -6.89 -6.75
CA TRP A 62 -4.56 -6.88 -5.43
C TRP A 62 -5.32 -5.99 -4.42
N SER A 63 -6.51 -5.53 -4.80
CA SER A 63 -7.33 -4.60 -4.01
C SER A 63 -6.58 -3.30 -3.68
N VAL A 64 -5.66 -2.90 -4.56
CA VAL A 64 -4.89 -1.65 -4.48
C VAL A 64 -5.61 -0.59 -5.33
N PRO A 65 -5.89 0.61 -4.78
CA PRO A 65 -6.53 1.69 -5.53
C PRO A 65 -5.68 2.11 -6.73
N SER A 66 -6.28 2.71 -7.75
CA SER A 66 -5.54 3.20 -8.91
C SER A 66 -4.45 4.21 -8.52
N LEU A 67 -3.49 4.46 -9.41
CA LEU A 67 -2.46 5.47 -9.17
C LEU A 67 -3.06 6.86 -8.91
N ALA A 68 -4.08 7.23 -9.67
CA ALA A 68 -4.77 8.52 -9.53
C ALA A 68 -5.45 8.63 -8.16
N GLU A 69 -6.15 7.59 -7.72
CA GLU A 69 -6.81 7.54 -6.41
C GLU A 69 -5.82 7.53 -5.26
N ALA A 70 -4.70 6.80 -5.39
CA ALA A 70 -3.66 6.76 -4.38
C ALA A 70 -3.01 8.14 -4.19
N ILE A 71 -2.83 8.90 -5.28
CA ILE A 71 -2.30 10.27 -5.23
C ILE A 71 -3.34 11.25 -4.68
N ALA A 72 -4.62 11.10 -5.06
CA ALA A 72 -5.71 11.95 -4.59
C ALA A 72 -6.04 11.72 -3.12
N GLY A 73 -6.09 10.47 -2.66
CA GLY A 73 -6.36 10.10 -1.27
C GLY A 73 -5.28 10.59 -0.31
N ASP A 74 -4.01 10.64 -0.75
CA ASP A 74 -2.91 11.20 0.02
C ASP A 74 -2.99 12.73 0.15
N ALA A 75 -3.62 13.40 -0.83
CA ALA A 75 -3.89 14.83 -0.78
C ALA A 75 -5.06 15.20 0.16
N GLU A 76 -5.93 14.23 0.51
CA GLU A 76 -7.15 14.48 1.29
C GLU A 76 -7.21 13.77 2.66
N THR A 77 -6.12 13.15 3.15
CA THR A 77 -6.07 12.62 4.53
C THR A 77 -4.93 13.19 5.38
N PRO A 78 -5.16 14.30 6.13
CA PRO A 78 -4.45 14.51 7.37
C PRO A 78 -5.03 13.52 8.40
N GLY A 79 -4.46 12.32 8.49
CA GLY A 79 -4.73 11.40 9.60
C GLY A 79 -5.65 10.22 9.29
N MET A 80 -5.18 9.28 8.45
CA MET A 80 -5.53 7.88 8.70
C MET A 80 -4.72 7.44 9.93
N THR A 81 -5.28 7.65 11.12
CA THR A 81 -4.75 7.03 12.34
C THR A 81 -4.68 5.53 12.10
N PRO A 82 -3.55 4.85 12.35
CA PRO A 82 -3.60 3.41 12.52
C PRO A 82 -4.54 3.17 13.70
N THR A 83 -5.66 2.45 13.48
CA THR A 83 -6.33 1.73 14.57
C THR A 83 -5.39 0.60 14.98
N GLY A 84 -4.31 0.99 15.63
CA GLY A 84 -3.49 0.18 16.51
C GLY A 84 -3.49 0.94 17.82
N ASP A 85 -4.12 0.35 18.82
CA ASP A 85 -4.12 0.77 20.21
C ASP A 85 -2.90 1.62 20.62
N PRO A 86 -3.06 2.83 21.17
CA PRO A 86 -2.00 3.48 21.91
C PRO A 86 -1.94 2.85 23.31
N ALA A 87 -1.43 1.63 23.39
CA ALA A 87 -0.96 1.08 24.65
C ALA A 87 0.49 1.55 24.84
N PHE A 88 0.64 2.49 25.78
CA PHE A 88 1.89 2.80 26.47
C PHE A 88 2.63 1.56 26.95
#